data_AF-A0A9D8BJA6-F1
#
_entry.id   AF-A0A9D8BJA6-F1
#
_cell.length_a   1.000
_cell.length_b   1.000
_cell.length_c   1.000
_cell.angle_alpha   90.00
_cell.angle_beta   90.00
_cell.angle_gamma   90.00
#
_symmetry.space_group_name_H-M   'P 1'
#
loop_
_entity.id
_entity.type
_entity.pdbx_description
1 polymer ?
#
loop_
_entity_poly.entity_id
_entity_poly.type
_entity_poly.pdbx_seq_one_letter_code
_entity_poly.pdbx_strand_id
1 'polypeptide(L)'
;MPLPAGTPMRYDRSHAAFAWVIIAAFLPLGVCAADFGRVLEDIQLFDASLQDDDKILTDHAEDASVWDTSELFPSTGSGSSLPESTGTHLTIKVDGVPVVLSDVPSQEWFAPYIRDVSERGVISGYRSQDGRPTGLFGPADSVTIEQLAKMAVQSAAIDIFGCGDTLKNVIAPGRWSERYIRCAEANGWAVFSDGSVDPARPATRAEVVVTVLQAFKARIPPRSGTLFTDVTTATVYGAAIEAAANDKIVSGYSDDTGRPTGEFGPEDAVNRAQTAKIISLSFQVYAP
;
A
#
# COMPACT_ATOMS: atom_id res chain seq x y z
N MET A 1 70.17 -29.23 46.00
CA MET A 1 69.59 -29.00 47.34
C MET A 1 68.12 -29.41 47.32
N PRO A 2 67.58 -29.92 48.44
CA PRO A 2 66.62 -31.04 48.49
C PRO A 2 65.13 -30.65 48.40
N LEU A 3 64.29 -31.66 48.17
CA LEU A 3 62.83 -31.66 48.30
C LEU A 3 62.37 -31.48 49.76
N PRO A 4 61.12 -31.05 49.98
CA PRO A 4 60.16 -31.84 50.77
C PRO A 4 58.82 -31.96 50.01
N ALA A 5 58.11 -33.09 49.88
CA ALA A 5 57.74 -34.21 50.75
C ALA A 5 56.73 -33.88 51.87
N GLY A 6 55.50 -34.36 51.68
CA GLY A 6 54.52 -34.70 52.72
C GLY A 6 53.26 -33.81 52.73
N THR A 7 52.02 -34.29 52.80
CA THR A 7 51.44 -35.65 52.99
C THR A 7 49.89 -35.51 52.81
N PRO A 8 49.08 -36.60 52.84
CA PRO A 8 47.97 -36.82 51.90
C PRO A 8 46.56 -36.97 52.55
N MET A 9 45.57 -37.34 51.70
CA MET A 9 44.27 -38.00 52.00
C MET A 9 43.25 -37.15 52.76
N ARG A 10 41.92 -37.20 52.53
CA ARG A 10 40.99 -38.18 51.93
C ARG A 10 39.70 -37.39 51.60
N TYR A 11 39.16 -37.53 50.39
CA TYR A 11 37.97 -38.34 50.08
C TYR A 11 36.65 -37.75 50.58
N ASP A 12 35.85 -37.20 49.66
CA ASP A 12 34.46 -37.63 49.63
C ASP A 12 33.91 -37.82 48.21
N ARG A 13 33.13 -38.88 48.15
CA ARG A 13 32.36 -39.53 47.11
C ARG A 13 31.47 -38.48 46.42
N SER A 14 31.09 -38.63 45.16
CA SER A 14 30.25 -39.76 44.74
C SER A 14 29.72 -39.54 43.31
N HIS A 15 29.53 -40.66 42.59
CA HIS A 15 28.70 -40.87 41.38
C HIS A 15 29.14 -40.16 40.08
N ALA A 16 29.92 -40.78 39.19
CA ALA A 16 29.57 -41.84 38.23
C ALA A 16 28.39 -41.49 37.29
N ALA A 17 28.69 -41.13 36.03
CA ALA A 17 27.95 -41.59 34.86
C ALA A 17 28.60 -41.11 33.53
N PHE A 18 29.15 -42.07 32.79
CA PHE A 18 29.18 -42.18 31.33
C PHE A 18 29.29 -40.90 30.47
N ALA A 19 30.52 -40.61 30.04
CA ALA A 19 30.80 -39.73 28.92
C ALA A 19 30.42 -40.42 27.59
N TRP A 20 29.36 -39.94 26.94
CA TRP A 20 29.11 -40.16 25.52
C TRP A 20 29.45 -38.90 24.75
N VAL A 21 30.38 -39.04 23.81
CA VAL A 21 30.77 -38.03 22.84
C VAL A 21 29.57 -37.74 21.93
N ILE A 22 29.06 -36.50 21.96
CA ILE A 22 28.14 -35.98 20.94
C ILE A 22 28.83 -34.79 20.28
N ILE A 23 29.02 -34.95 18.98
CA ILE A 23 29.54 -33.96 18.03
C ILE A 23 28.56 -32.78 17.98
N ALA A 24 28.97 -31.62 18.47
CA ALA A 24 28.21 -30.39 18.33
C ALA A 24 28.35 -29.86 16.89
N ALA A 25 27.38 -30.18 16.04
CA ALA A 25 27.15 -29.47 14.80
C ALA A 25 26.61 -28.08 15.14
N PHE A 26 27.38 -27.04 14.85
CA PHE A 26 26.95 -25.65 14.89
C PHE A 26 25.88 -25.42 13.80
N LEU A 27 24.62 -25.38 14.22
CA LEU A 27 23.54 -24.74 13.49
C LEU A 27 23.19 -23.45 14.23
N PRO A 28 23.32 -22.25 13.63
CA PRO A 28 22.78 -21.06 14.23
C PRO A 28 21.25 -21.05 14.02
N LEU A 29 20.51 -21.49 15.04
CA LEU A 29 19.16 -21.03 15.27
C LEU A 29 19.26 -19.63 15.89
N GLY A 30 18.89 -18.62 15.12
CA GLY A 30 18.98 -17.23 15.54
C GLY A 30 18.25 -16.28 14.60
N VAL A 31 17.03 -16.61 14.20
CA VAL A 31 16.08 -15.58 13.76
C VAL A 31 15.31 -15.18 15.01
N CYS A 32 15.81 -14.15 15.68
CA CYS A 32 15.17 -13.55 16.84
C CYS A 32 13.80 -13.00 16.43
N ALA A 33 12.77 -13.39 17.19
CA ALA A 33 11.40 -12.92 17.09
C ALA A 33 11.22 -11.45 17.56
N ALA A 34 12.15 -10.56 17.18
CA ALA A 34 12.19 -9.17 17.62
C ALA A 34 11.77 -8.15 16.53
N ASP A 35 11.55 -8.59 15.29
CA ASP A 35 11.24 -7.67 14.16
C ASP A 35 9.74 -7.57 13.84
N PHE A 36 8.91 -8.53 14.28
CA PHE A 36 7.46 -8.50 14.01
C PHE A 36 6.67 -7.58 14.96
N GLY A 37 7.23 -7.23 16.12
CA GLY A 37 6.54 -6.38 17.10
C GLY A 37 6.46 -4.91 16.70
N ARG A 38 7.39 -4.41 15.88
CA ARG A 38 7.50 -3.00 15.50
C ARG A 38 6.68 -2.61 14.26
N VAL A 39 6.35 -3.58 13.42
CA VAL A 39 5.44 -3.40 12.28
C VAL A 39 3.99 -3.26 12.76
N LEU A 40 3.66 -3.79 13.94
CA LEU A 40 2.29 -3.79 14.48
C LEU A 40 1.87 -2.45 15.11
N GLU A 41 2.80 -1.67 15.69
CA GLU A 41 2.47 -0.36 16.27
C GLU A 41 2.16 0.70 15.19
N ASP A 42 2.86 0.69 14.05
CA ASP A 42 2.60 1.61 12.93
C ASP A 42 1.30 1.26 12.16
N ILE A 43 0.81 0.02 12.27
CA ILE A 43 -0.50 -0.40 11.73
C ILE A 43 -1.66 0.12 12.59
N GLN A 44 -1.47 0.28 13.91
CA GLN A 44 -2.52 0.74 14.83
C GLN A 44 -2.87 2.22 14.65
N LEU A 45 -1.94 3.02 14.14
CA LEU A 45 -2.11 4.46 13.93
C LEU A 45 -2.67 4.83 12.55
N PHE A 46 -2.74 3.86 11.61
CA PHE A 46 -3.17 4.02 10.22
C PHE A 46 -4.60 4.56 10.04
N ASP A 47 -5.48 4.38 11.02
CA ASP A 47 -6.93 4.56 10.80
C ASP A 47 -7.65 5.34 11.90
N ALA A 48 -6.96 5.73 12.98
CA ALA A 48 -7.54 6.57 14.03
C ALA A 48 -7.72 8.04 13.59
N SER A 49 -6.99 8.51 12.57
CA SER A 49 -7.17 9.87 12.04
C SER A 49 -8.41 10.03 11.17
N LEU A 50 -9.18 8.96 10.93
CA LEU A 50 -10.46 9.05 10.22
C LEU A 50 -11.62 9.49 11.11
N GLN A 51 -11.47 9.52 12.45
CA GLN A 51 -12.57 9.87 13.37
C GLN A 51 -12.50 11.29 13.94
N ASP A 52 -11.36 11.98 13.90
CA ASP A 52 -11.28 13.36 14.41
C ASP A 52 -11.86 14.40 13.42
N ASP A 53 -12.11 14.00 12.16
CA ASP A 53 -12.69 14.86 11.12
C ASP A 53 -14.24 14.75 11.02
N ASP A 54 -14.89 13.96 11.88
CA ASP A 54 -16.35 13.76 11.94
C ASP A 54 -17.15 15.02 12.40
N LYS A 55 -16.54 16.22 12.38
CA LYS A 55 -17.21 17.47 12.77
C LYS A 55 -17.18 18.62 11.76
N ILE A 56 -16.62 18.44 10.56
CA ILE A 56 -16.63 19.49 9.52
C ILE A 56 -16.90 18.91 8.13
N LEU A 57 -17.93 18.08 7.91
CA LEU A 57 -18.45 17.80 6.56
C LEU A 57 -19.96 17.52 6.52
N THR A 58 -20.75 18.21 7.37
CA THR A 58 -22.18 18.36 7.12
C THR A 58 -22.44 19.74 6.50
N ASP A 59 -22.30 19.84 5.17
CA ASP A 59 -23.17 20.75 4.38
C ASP A 59 -23.17 20.59 2.85
N HIS A 60 -22.49 19.61 2.23
CA HIS A 60 -22.57 19.42 0.76
C HIS A 60 -22.73 17.96 0.33
N ALA A 61 -23.65 17.24 0.95
CA ALA A 61 -23.94 15.83 0.66
C ALA A 61 -25.24 15.60 -0.13
N GLU A 62 -25.57 16.44 -1.12
CA GLU A 62 -26.74 16.19 -1.99
C GLU A 62 -26.44 15.97 -3.48
N ASP A 63 -25.20 16.12 -3.96
CA ASP A 63 -24.89 15.91 -5.40
C ASP A 63 -24.00 14.68 -5.71
N ALA A 64 -23.66 13.85 -4.73
CA ALA A 64 -22.70 12.74 -4.90
C ALA A 64 -23.35 11.35 -5.06
N SER A 65 -24.62 11.25 -5.43
CA SER A 65 -25.35 9.97 -5.45
C SER A 65 -25.93 9.56 -6.81
N VAL A 66 -25.18 9.66 -7.93
CA VAL A 66 -25.61 9.05 -9.22
C VAL A 66 -24.44 8.71 -10.16
N TRP A 67 -23.44 7.94 -9.76
CA TRP A 67 -22.52 7.38 -10.77
C TRP A 67 -22.07 5.95 -10.42
N ASP A 68 -22.62 5.02 -11.18
CA ASP A 68 -22.32 3.60 -11.21
C ASP A 68 -20.90 3.39 -11.78
N THR A 69 -20.01 2.78 -11.02
CA THR A 69 -18.55 2.92 -11.19
C THR A 69 -17.90 1.92 -12.14
N SER A 70 -18.66 1.19 -12.95
CA SER A 70 -18.12 0.21 -13.90
C SER A 70 -17.37 0.81 -15.10
N GLU A 71 -17.28 2.15 -15.19
CA GLU A 71 -17.04 2.88 -16.44
C GLU A 71 -15.62 3.40 -16.68
N LEU A 72 -14.69 3.16 -15.76
CA LEU A 72 -13.35 3.76 -15.83
C LEU A 72 -12.32 3.02 -16.70
N PHE A 73 -12.67 1.88 -17.30
CA PHE A 73 -11.69 1.03 -17.99
C PHE A 73 -12.33 0.13 -19.06
N PRO A 74 -11.60 -0.22 -20.14
CA PRO A 74 -12.15 -1.02 -21.23
C PRO A 74 -12.47 -2.45 -20.80
N SER A 75 -13.60 -2.97 -21.28
CA SER A 75 -13.99 -4.37 -21.07
C SER A 75 -13.00 -5.30 -21.77
N THR A 76 -12.39 -6.21 -21.00
CA THR A 76 -11.58 -7.31 -21.54
C THR A 76 -12.38 -8.60 -21.39
N GLY A 77 -12.64 -9.23 -22.54
CA GLY A 77 -13.32 -10.51 -22.61
C GLY A 77 -12.49 -11.65 -22.01
N SER A 78 -13.11 -12.35 -21.07
CA SER A 78 -13.05 -13.78 -20.73
C SER A 78 -11.73 -14.55 -20.93
N GLY A 79 -11.23 -15.13 -19.83
CA GLY A 79 -10.50 -16.41 -19.89
C GLY A 79 -9.35 -16.60 -18.92
N SER A 80 -9.59 -16.53 -17.60
CA SER A 80 -8.71 -17.21 -16.64
C SER A 80 -9.54 -17.71 -15.45
N SER A 81 -9.67 -19.04 -15.36
CA SER A 81 -10.38 -19.71 -14.27
C SER A 81 -9.58 -19.60 -12.97
N LEU A 82 -9.84 -18.55 -12.20
CA LEU A 82 -9.46 -18.43 -10.80
C LEU A 82 -10.50 -19.15 -9.92
N PRO A 83 -10.12 -19.68 -8.74
CA PRO A 83 -11.00 -20.51 -7.93
C PRO A 83 -12.26 -19.75 -7.52
N GLU A 84 -13.40 -20.42 -7.70
CA GLU A 84 -14.74 -19.93 -7.42
C GLU A 84 -14.88 -19.57 -5.94
N SER A 85 -14.77 -18.27 -5.64
CA SER A 85 -15.05 -17.70 -4.33
C SER A 85 -16.55 -17.74 -4.11
N THR A 86 -17.04 -18.77 -3.43
CA THR A 86 -18.46 -19.03 -3.10
C THR A 86 -19.11 -18.01 -2.15
N GLY A 87 -18.44 -16.89 -1.85
CA GLY A 87 -18.93 -15.80 -1.02
C GLY A 87 -19.57 -14.68 -1.84
N THR A 88 -20.68 -14.12 -1.35
CA THR A 88 -21.33 -12.91 -1.90
C THR A 88 -20.42 -11.68 -1.87
N HIS A 89 -19.41 -11.69 -0.99
CA HIS A 89 -18.48 -10.59 -0.76
C HIS A 89 -17.03 -11.07 -0.85
N LEU A 90 -16.13 -10.14 -1.18
CA LEU A 90 -14.71 -10.40 -1.29
C LEU A 90 -14.13 -10.79 0.08
N THR A 91 -13.33 -11.86 0.12
CA THR A 91 -12.52 -12.22 1.29
C THR A 91 -11.06 -11.95 0.97
N ILE A 92 -10.38 -11.17 1.81
CA ILE A 92 -8.95 -10.88 1.73
C ILE A 92 -8.22 -11.47 2.95
N LYS A 93 -6.89 -11.51 2.92
CA LYS A 93 -6.08 -11.88 4.09
C LYS A 93 -5.48 -10.64 4.71
N VAL A 94 -5.80 -10.39 5.98
CA VAL A 94 -5.20 -9.32 6.76
C VAL A 94 -4.42 -9.97 7.89
N ASP A 95 -3.11 -9.75 7.94
CA ASP A 95 -2.20 -10.37 8.92
C ASP A 95 -2.30 -11.91 8.96
N GLY A 96 -2.54 -12.52 7.79
CA GLY A 96 -2.72 -13.97 7.65
C GLY A 96 -4.12 -14.49 8.02
N VAL A 97 -5.01 -13.62 8.52
CA VAL A 97 -6.38 -13.97 8.91
C VAL A 97 -7.35 -13.61 7.77
N PRO A 98 -8.25 -14.53 7.36
CA PRO A 98 -9.31 -14.21 6.40
C PRO A 98 -10.28 -13.16 6.96
N VAL A 99 -10.51 -12.09 6.20
CA VAL A 99 -11.47 -11.02 6.51
C VAL A 99 -12.41 -10.86 5.33
N VAL A 100 -13.72 -10.91 5.60
CA VAL A 100 -14.76 -10.63 4.59
C VAL A 100 -14.99 -9.12 4.56
N LEU A 101 -14.96 -8.54 3.36
CA LEU A 101 -15.23 -7.13 3.11
C LEU A 101 -16.71 -6.96 2.76
N SER A 102 -17.54 -6.57 3.72
CA SER A 102 -19.00 -6.51 3.57
C SER A 102 -19.49 -5.43 2.60
N ASP A 103 -18.64 -4.49 2.22
CA ASP A 103 -18.89 -3.42 1.26
C ASP A 103 -18.22 -3.67 -0.10
N VAL A 104 -17.66 -4.86 -0.32
CA VAL A 104 -17.06 -5.27 -1.60
C VAL A 104 -17.74 -6.55 -2.09
N PRO A 105 -18.87 -6.44 -2.81
CA PRO A 105 -19.51 -7.59 -3.43
C PRO A 105 -18.56 -8.26 -4.42
N SER A 106 -18.54 -9.60 -4.45
CA SER A 106 -17.54 -10.36 -5.21
C SER A 106 -17.66 -10.25 -6.73
N GLN A 107 -18.80 -9.78 -7.23
CA GLN A 107 -19.09 -9.56 -8.65
C GLN A 107 -18.88 -8.11 -9.10
N GLU A 108 -18.50 -7.20 -8.20
CA GLU A 108 -18.22 -5.81 -8.58
C GLU A 108 -16.96 -5.70 -9.44
N TRP A 109 -16.97 -4.71 -10.34
CA TRP A 109 -15.86 -4.48 -11.27
C TRP A 109 -14.52 -4.28 -10.56
N PHE A 110 -14.51 -3.71 -9.35
CA PHE A 110 -13.31 -3.42 -8.58
C PHE A 110 -12.80 -4.62 -7.77
N ALA A 111 -13.66 -5.61 -7.49
CA ALA A 111 -13.33 -6.75 -6.62
C ALA A 111 -12.06 -7.51 -7.02
N PRO A 112 -11.81 -7.84 -8.31
CA PRO A 112 -10.57 -8.54 -8.69
C PRO A 112 -9.31 -7.71 -8.43
N TYR A 113 -9.38 -6.38 -8.58
CA TYR A 113 -8.23 -5.51 -8.37
C TYR A 113 -7.92 -5.33 -6.89
N ILE A 114 -8.96 -5.15 -6.06
CA ILE A 114 -8.82 -5.11 -4.59
C ILE A 114 -8.21 -6.43 -4.10
N ARG A 115 -8.65 -7.57 -4.64
CA ARG A 115 -8.06 -8.87 -4.32
C ARG A 115 -6.56 -8.89 -4.62
N ASP A 116 -6.18 -8.59 -5.86
CA ASP A 116 -4.77 -8.62 -6.30
C ASP A 116 -3.87 -7.72 -5.44
N VAL A 117 -4.25 -6.46 -5.21
CA VAL A 117 -3.42 -5.55 -4.39
C VAL A 117 -3.44 -5.88 -2.90
N SER A 118 -4.50 -6.52 -2.39
CA SER A 118 -4.54 -7.02 -1.01
C SER A 118 -3.63 -8.24 -0.81
N GLU A 119 -3.57 -9.15 -1.79
CA GLU A 119 -2.70 -10.33 -1.76
C GLU A 119 -1.21 -9.94 -1.80
N ARG A 120 -0.91 -8.77 -2.37
CA ARG A 120 0.42 -8.14 -2.36
C ARG A 120 0.71 -7.35 -1.09
N GLY A 121 -0.23 -7.22 -0.16
CA GLY A 121 -0.07 -6.49 1.09
C GLY A 121 -0.07 -4.97 0.96
N VAL A 122 -0.53 -4.42 -0.17
CA VAL A 122 -0.59 -2.96 -0.42
C VAL A 122 -1.81 -2.33 0.25
N ILE A 123 -2.90 -3.08 0.39
CA ILE A 123 -4.15 -2.62 1.03
C ILE A 123 -4.73 -3.68 1.98
N SER A 124 -5.49 -3.23 2.98
CA SER A 124 -6.11 -4.12 3.99
C SER A 124 -7.54 -3.75 4.40
N GLY A 125 -8.12 -2.68 3.84
CA GLY A 125 -9.35 -2.09 4.36
C GLY A 125 -9.16 -1.35 5.69
N TYR A 126 -10.27 -0.98 6.31
CA TYR A 126 -10.32 -0.23 7.55
C TYR A 126 -10.05 -1.09 8.78
N ARG A 127 -9.52 -0.46 9.83
CA ARG A 127 -9.24 -1.01 11.15
C ARG A 127 -9.88 -0.13 12.21
N SER A 128 -10.36 -0.75 13.27
CA SER A 128 -10.78 -0.03 14.47
C SER A 128 -9.58 0.50 15.25
N GLN A 129 -9.82 1.39 16.21
CA GLN A 129 -8.81 2.00 17.06
C GLN A 129 -7.93 0.98 17.82
N ASP A 130 -8.46 -0.21 18.08
CA ASP A 130 -7.73 -1.33 18.70
C ASP A 130 -6.93 -2.18 17.68
N GLY A 131 -6.83 -1.72 16.42
CA GLY A 131 -6.06 -2.33 15.34
C GLY A 131 -6.74 -3.52 14.65
N ARG A 132 -8.00 -3.82 14.97
CA ARG A 132 -8.72 -4.96 14.38
C ARG A 132 -9.34 -4.59 13.03
N PRO A 133 -9.30 -5.48 12.02
CA PRO A 133 -10.01 -5.24 10.76
C PRO A 133 -11.51 -5.06 11.00
N THR A 134 -12.11 -4.01 10.44
CA THR A 134 -13.56 -3.76 10.58
C THR A 134 -14.41 -4.58 9.61
N GLY A 135 -13.79 -5.11 8.54
CA GLY A 135 -14.50 -5.75 7.44
C GLY A 135 -15.06 -4.75 6.42
N LEU A 136 -14.64 -3.49 6.47
CA LEU A 136 -14.98 -2.46 5.48
C LEU A 136 -13.74 -2.07 4.68
N PHE A 137 -13.91 -1.77 3.40
CA PHE A 137 -12.85 -1.28 2.51
C PHE A 137 -12.99 0.21 2.16
N GLY A 138 -14.22 0.70 2.01
CA GLY A 138 -14.54 2.05 1.55
C GLY A 138 -14.26 2.25 0.06
N PRO A 139 -14.81 1.45 -0.88
CA PRO A 139 -14.44 1.52 -2.29
C PRO A 139 -14.69 2.89 -2.94
N ALA A 140 -15.72 3.61 -2.47
CA ALA A 140 -16.09 4.94 -2.95
C ALA A 140 -15.34 6.09 -2.25
N ASP A 141 -14.63 5.82 -1.15
CA ASP A 141 -13.97 6.87 -0.38
C ASP A 141 -12.73 7.36 -1.13
N SER A 142 -12.48 8.68 -1.06
CA SER A 142 -11.31 9.30 -1.70
C SER A 142 -10.03 8.86 -1.00
N VAL A 143 -8.97 8.66 -1.78
CA VAL A 143 -7.63 8.39 -1.24
C VAL A 143 -6.97 9.70 -0.85
N THR A 144 -6.45 9.80 0.38
CA THR A 144 -5.65 10.95 0.82
C THR A 144 -4.20 10.87 0.34
N ILE A 145 -3.46 11.98 0.36
CA ILE A 145 -2.03 12.00 0.00
C ILE A 145 -1.21 11.03 0.85
N GLU A 146 -1.48 10.94 2.15
CA GLU A 146 -0.78 10.01 3.03
C GLU A 146 -1.10 8.54 2.76
N GLN A 147 -2.34 8.23 2.40
CA GLN A 147 -2.73 6.90 1.95
C GLN A 147 -2.06 6.55 0.61
N LEU A 148 -2.00 7.49 -0.33
CA LEU A 148 -1.29 7.34 -1.59
C LEU A 148 0.21 7.06 -1.35
N ALA A 149 0.86 7.79 -0.44
CA ALA A 149 2.26 7.56 -0.08
C ALA A 149 2.47 6.13 0.41
N LYS A 150 1.64 5.65 1.33
CA LYS A 150 1.69 4.27 1.83
C LYS A 150 1.54 3.26 0.70
N MET A 151 0.47 3.38 -0.09
CA MET A 151 0.17 2.42 -1.16
C MET A 151 1.29 2.37 -2.19
N ALA A 152 1.87 3.50 -2.56
CA ALA A 152 2.98 3.59 -3.51
C ALA A 152 4.29 3.03 -2.94
N VAL A 153 4.65 3.36 -1.70
CA VAL A 153 5.87 2.85 -1.01
C VAL A 153 5.80 1.33 -0.85
N GLN A 154 4.64 0.79 -0.47
CA GLN A 154 4.42 -0.65 -0.38
C GLN A 154 4.46 -1.31 -1.76
N SER A 155 3.88 -0.68 -2.79
CA SER A 155 3.94 -1.20 -4.17
C SER A 155 5.37 -1.27 -4.71
N ALA A 156 6.22 -0.31 -4.34
CA ALA A 156 7.64 -0.27 -4.69
C ALA A 156 8.52 -1.22 -3.84
N ALA A 157 7.93 -1.94 -2.87
CA ALA A 157 8.63 -2.78 -1.90
C ALA A 157 9.78 -2.04 -1.18
N ILE A 158 9.57 -0.77 -0.87
CA ILE A 158 10.55 0.07 -0.16
C ILE A 158 10.48 -0.22 1.34
N ASP A 159 11.64 -0.46 1.95
CA ASP A 159 11.77 -0.52 3.40
C ASP A 159 11.59 0.87 4.02
N ILE A 160 10.53 1.04 4.80
CA ILE A 160 10.16 2.31 5.44
C ILE A 160 11.16 2.77 6.51
N PHE A 161 12.07 1.89 6.95
CA PHE A 161 13.17 2.23 7.85
C PHE A 161 14.45 2.64 7.10
N GLY A 162 14.49 2.44 5.78
CA GLY A 162 15.67 2.65 4.93
C GLY A 162 15.78 4.02 4.26
N CYS A 163 14.88 4.96 4.55
CA CYS A 163 14.77 6.24 3.83
C CYS A 163 15.46 7.43 4.53
N GLY A 164 16.27 7.15 5.56
CA GLY A 164 16.96 8.17 6.36
C GLY A 164 16.04 8.95 7.31
N ASP A 165 16.55 10.05 7.84
CA ASP A 165 15.87 10.87 8.87
C ASP A 165 15.39 12.24 8.38
N THR A 166 15.75 12.63 7.15
CA THR A 166 15.33 13.91 6.58
C THR A 166 13.88 13.84 6.14
N LEU A 167 13.06 14.74 6.66
CA LEU A 167 11.67 14.95 6.26
C LEU A 167 11.45 16.45 6.07
N LYS A 168 11.07 16.86 4.86
CA LYS A 168 10.79 18.25 4.50
C LYS A 168 9.39 18.65 4.89
N ASN A 169 8.43 17.74 4.71
CA ASN A 169 7.04 17.99 5.09
C ASN A 169 6.92 18.29 6.58
N VAL A 170 6.44 19.48 6.90
CA VAL A 170 6.33 19.96 8.28
C VAL A 170 5.06 19.49 9.00
N ILE A 171 4.10 18.91 8.26
CA ILE A 171 2.80 18.41 8.76
C ILE A 171 2.87 16.90 9.06
N ALA A 172 3.73 16.17 8.35
CA ALA A 172 3.94 14.74 8.49
C ALA A 172 4.51 14.26 9.85
N PRO A 173 5.34 15.03 10.60
CA PRO A 173 5.88 14.58 11.88
C PRO A 173 4.80 14.16 12.88
N GLY A 174 4.95 12.98 13.48
CA GLY A 174 4.00 12.41 14.44
C GLY A 174 2.75 11.77 13.82
N ARG A 175 2.58 11.85 12.49
CA ARG A 175 1.53 11.10 11.78
C ARG A 175 1.97 9.66 11.57
N TRP A 176 0.99 8.77 11.48
CA TRP A 176 1.21 7.37 11.07
C TRP A 176 1.92 7.26 9.70
N SER A 177 1.70 8.28 8.86
CA SER A 177 2.18 8.36 7.49
C SER A 177 3.60 8.90 7.36
N GLU A 178 4.20 9.34 8.46
CA GLU A 178 5.50 10.03 8.48
C GLU A 178 6.58 9.28 7.69
N ARG A 179 6.74 7.98 7.97
CA ARG A 179 7.77 7.16 7.30
C ARG A 179 7.50 6.97 5.81
N TYR A 180 6.23 6.84 5.42
CA TYR A 180 5.86 6.66 4.02
C TYR A 180 6.11 7.95 3.22
N ILE A 181 5.72 9.10 3.77
CA ILE A 181 5.99 10.41 3.17
C ILE A 181 7.50 10.64 3.07
N ARG A 182 8.25 10.32 4.13
CA ARG A 182 9.71 10.39 4.12
C ARG A 182 10.33 9.56 3.00
N CYS A 183 9.85 8.34 2.81
CA CYS A 183 10.30 7.49 1.72
C CYS A 183 9.94 8.05 0.33
N ALA A 184 8.74 8.60 0.17
CA ALA A 184 8.33 9.24 -1.07
C ALA A 184 9.23 10.47 -1.39
N GLU A 185 9.54 11.29 -0.38
CA GLU A 185 10.48 12.40 -0.50
C GLU A 185 11.90 11.94 -0.84
N ALA A 186 12.41 10.91 -0.15
CA ALA A 186 13.75 10.37 -0.37
C ALA A 186 13.91 9.76 -1.77
N ASN A 187 12.84 9.23 -2.35
CA ASN A 187 12.81 8.75 -3.73
C ASN A 187 12.56 9.87 -4.75
N GLY A 188 12.38 11.11 -4.31
CA GLY A 188 12.18 12.27 -5.18
C GLY A 188 10.88 12.21 -5.97
N TRP A 189 9.83 11.57 -5.43
CA TRP A 189 8.54 11.48 -6.10
C TRP A 189 7.89 12.86 -6.19
N ALA A 190 7.37 13.20 -7.36
CA ALA A 190 7.11 14.59 -7.76
C ALA A 190 6.14 15.30 -6.79
N VAL A 191 5.09 14.59 -6.38
CA VAL A 191 4.05 15.07 -5.44
C VAL A 191 4.60 15.37 -4.04
N PHE A 192 5.67 14.68 -3.62
CA PHE A 192 6.20 14.76 -2.25
C PHE A 192 7.49 15.57 -2.16
N SER A 193 8.26 15.62 -3.25
CA SER A 193 9.67 16.06 -3.28
C SER A 193 9.94 17.47 -2.76
N ASP A 194 8.95 18.36 -2.82
CA ASP A 194 9.06 19.74 -2.34
C ASP A 194 8.73 19.90 -0.85
N GLY A 195 8.11 18.89 -0.22
CA GLY A 195 7.68 18.89 1.18
C GLY A 195 6.46 19.77 1.48
N SER A 196 5.75 20.30 0.47
CA SER A 196 4.65 21.25 0.69
C SER A 196 3.26 20.62 0.74
N VAL A 197 3.16 19.36 0.29
CA VAL A 197 1.87 18.67 0.15
C VAL A 197 1.18 18.46 1.51
N ASP A 198 -0.11 18.75 1.60
CA ASP A 198 -0.89 18.40 2.79
C ASP A 198 -1.15 16.88 2.81
N PRO A 199 -0.67 16.14 3.83
CA PRO A 199 -0.91 14.70 3.92
C PRO A 199 -2.40 14.32 3.98
N ALA A 200 -3.25 15.14 4.60
CA ALA A 200 -4.62 14.78 4.92
C ALA A 200 -5.62 15.03 3.78
N ARG A 201 -5.28 15.88 2.80
CA ARG A 201 -6.21 16.19 1.70
C ARG A 201 -6.40 15.00 0.76
N PRO A 202 -7.54 14.94 0.04
CA PRO A 202 -7.72 14.05 -1.10
C PRO A 202 -6.60 14.24 -2.14
N ALA A 203 -6.10 13.13 -2.68
CA ALA A 203 -5.17 13.10 -3.80
C ALA A 203 -5.93 13.29 -5.12
N THR A 204 -5.38 14.10 -6.02
CA THR A 204 -5.96 14.25 -7.35
C THR A 204 -5.60 13.07 -8.24
N ARG A 205 -6.35 12.91 -9.33
CA ARG A 205 -6.17 11.82 -10.29
C ARG A 205 -4.83 11.86 -10.97
N ALA A 206 -4.34 13.06 -11.27
CA ALA A 206 -2.99 13.26 -11.79
C ALA A 206 -1.91 12.84 -10.77
N GLU A 207 -2.10 13.16 -9.49
CA GLU A 207 -1.16 12.83 -8.40
C GLU A 207 -1.06 11.33 -8.14
N VAL A 208 -2.21 10.63 -8.15
CA VAL A 208 -2.24 9.17 -8.03
C VAL A 208 -1.46 8.53 -9.18
N VAL A 209 -1.74 8.93 -10.42
CA VAL A 209 -1.08 8.33 -11.60
C VAL A 209 0.43 8.55 -11.58
N VAL A 210 0.90 9.79 -11.37
CA VAL A 210 2.35 10.05 -11.39
C VAL A 210 3.06 9.32 -10.25
N THR A 211 2.47 9.27 -9.07
CA THR A 211 3.08 8.60 -7.91
C THR A 211 3.18 7.10 -8.14
N VAL A 212 2.11 6.47 -8.67
CA VAL A 212 2.14 5.04 -8.98
C VAL A 212 3.18 4.74 -10.06
N LEU A 213 3.23 5.50 -11.16
CA LEU A 213 4.25 5.29 -12.18
C LEU A 213 5.68 5.43 -11.64
N GLN A 214 5.92 6.41 -10.76
CA GLN A 214 7.23 6.59 -10.12
C GLN A 214 7.58 5.45 -9.15
N ALA A 215 6.61 4.91 -8.41
CA ALA A 215 6.78 3.74 -7.56
C ALA A 215 7.24 2.50 -8.35
N PHE A 216 6.67 2.31 -9.56
CA PHE A 216 7.06 1.24 -10.47
C PHE A 216 8.29 1.55 -11.33
N LYS A 217 8.91 2.74 -11.15
CA LYS A 217 10.03 3.22 -11.97
C LYS A 217 9.71 3.18 -13.47
N ALA A 218 8.45 3.40 -13.81
CA ALA A 218 7.97 3.40 -15.19
C ALA A 218 8.64 4.53 -15.99
N ARG A 219 8.87 4.27 -17.28
CA ARG A 219 9.38 5.29 -18.19
C ARG A 219 8.26 6.28 -18.51
N ILE A 220 8.44 7.54 -18.13
CA ILE A 220 7.50 8.62 -18.47
C ILE A 220 8.08 9.40 -19.67
N PRO A 221 7.62 9.15 -20.92
CA PRO A 221 8.06 9.92 -22.08
C PRO A 221 7.57 11.37 -22.00
N PRO A 222 8.21 12.30 -22.75
CA PRO A 222 7.67 13.63 -22.93
C PRO A 222 6.24 13.57 -23.48
N ARG A 223 5.37 14.40 -22.91
CA ARG A 223 3.97 14.52 -23.30
C ARG A 223 3.78 14.96 -24.76
N SER A 224 2.76 14.44 -25.42
CA SER A 224 2.28 14.90 -26.72
C SER A 224 1.20 15.98 -26.59
N GLY A 225 0.38 15.96 -25.53
CA GLY A 225 -0.74 16.89 -25.31
C GLY A 225 -1.96 16.59 -26.18
N THR A 226 -2.11 15.35 -26.68
CA THR A 226 -3.11 15.01 -27.71
C THR A 226 -4.06 13.86 -27.34
N LEU A 227 -3.85 13.19 -26.20
CA LEU A 227 -4.65 12.02 -25.83
C LEU A 227 -5.98 12.38 -25.16
N PHE A 228 -6.00 13.46 -24.39
CA PHE A 228 -7.21 13.95 -23.71
C PHE A 228 -7.39 15.44 -23.99
N THR A 229 -8.65 15.89 -24.10
CA THR A 229 -9.01 17.27 -24.44
C THR A 229 -8.67 18.27 -23.34
N ASP A 230 -8.62 17.80 -22.09
CA ASP A 230 -8.32 18.57 -20.88
C ASP A 230 -6.88 18.37 -20.35
N VAL A 231 -6.05 17.58 -21.06
CA VAL A 231 -4.63 17.37 -20.74
C VAL A 231 -3.76 18.10 -21.76
N THR A 232 -3.53 19.39 -21.52
CA THR A 232 -2.72 20.30 -22.37
C THR A 232 -1.29 20.39 -21.88
N THR A 233 -0.32 20.89 -22.67
CA THR A 233 1.11 20.99 -22.27
C THR A 233 1.40 21.68 -20.93
N ALA A 234 0.46 22.46 -20.39
CA ALA A 234 0.53 23.08 -19.07
C ALA A 234 -0.03 22.23 -17.91
N THR A 235 -0.83 21.20 -18.18
CA THR A 235 -1.44 20.33 -17.16
C THR A 235 -0.35 19.63 -16.33
N VAL A 236 -0.42 19.79 -15.01
CA VAL A 236 0.53 19.16 -14.08
C VAL A 236 0.45 17.65 -14.22
N TYR A 237 1.61 16.98 -14.26
CA TYR A 237 1.74 15.54 -14.46
C TYR A 237 1.13 14.96 -15.75
N GLY A 238 0.78 15.80 -16.73
CA GLY A 238 0.18 15.34 -17.98
C GLY A 238 1.01 14.31 -18.76
N ALA A 239 2.34 14.35 -18.65
CA ALA A 239 3.20 13.31 -19.23
C ALA A 239 2.97 11.92 -18.59
N ALA A 240 2.76 11.87 -17.28
CA ALA A 240 2.46 10.63 -16.56
C ALA A 240 1.07 10.10 -16.91
N ILE A 241 0.09 11.00 -17.05
CA ILE A 241 -1.27 10.66 -17.49
C ILE A 241 -1.23 9.99 -18.86
N GLU A 242 -0.53 10.60 -19.83
CA GLU A 242 -0.42 10.05 -21.17
C GLU A 242 0.36 8.73 -21.21
N ALA A 243 1.42 8.60 -20.41
CA ALA A 243 2.15 7.35 -20.26
C ALA A 243 1.24 6.22 -19.78
N ALA A 244 0.54 6.43 -18.66
CA ALA A 244 -0.39 5.45 -18.11
C ALA A 244 -1.54 5.10 -19.08
N ALA A 245 -2.00 6.08 -19.88
CA ALA A 245 -3.04 5.84 -20.89
C ALA A 245 -2.54 4.98 -22.06
N ASN A 246 -1.31 5.22 -22.52
CA ASN A 246 -0.68 4.41 -23.54
C ASN A 246 -0.48 2.96 -23.07
N ASP A 247 -0.08 2.79 -21.81
CA ASP A 247 0.14 1.49 -21.17
C ASP A 247 -1.14 0.81 -20.69
N LYS A 248 -2.32 1.37 -21.00
CA LYS A 248 -3.65 0.83 -20.67
C LYS A 248 -3.93 0.67 -19.17
N ILE A 249 -3.23 1.46 -18.36
CA ILE A 249 -3.45 1.55 -16.91
C ILE A 249 -4.63 2.48 -16.61
N VAL A 250 -4.90 3.48 -17.46
CA VAL A 250 -6.05 4.41 -17.36
C VAL A 250 -6.65 4.67 -18.74
N SER A 251 -7.93 5.05 -18.82
CA SER A 251 -8.60 5.35 -20.10
C SER A 251 -9.34 6.69 -20.19
N GLY A 252 -9.42 7.47 -19.11
CA GLY A 252 -10.22 8.70 -19.06
C GLY A 252 -11.68 8.42 -18.70
N TYR A 253 -12.52 9.45 -18.81
CA TYR A 253 -13.96 9.33 -18.58
C TYR A 253 -14.68 8.72 -19.79
N SER A 254 -15.75 8.00 -19.47
CA SER A 254 -16.72 7.50 -20.42
C SER A 254 -18.10 8.07 -20.08
N ASP A 255 -18.99 8.16 -21.06
CA ASP A 255 -20.40 8.43 -20.82
C ASP A 255 -21.14 7.17 -20.33
N ASP A 256 -22.41 7.31 -19.93
CA ASP A 256 -23.30 6.23 -19.49
C ASP A 256 -23.49 5.09 -20.52
N THR A 257 -22.98 5.27 -21.76
CA THR A 257 -23.00 4.26 -22.82
C THR A 257 -21.64 3.57 -23.01
N GLY A 258 -20.67 3.87 -22.14
CA GLY A 258 -19.31 3.37 -22.17
C GLY A 258 -18.45 3.98 -23.28
N ARG A 259 -18.85 5.11 -23.87
CA ARG A 259 -18.05 5.79 -24.91
C ARG A 259 -17.11 6.80 -24.27
N PRO A 260 -15.82 6.82 -24.63
CA PRO A 260 -14.88 7.79 -24.08
C PRO A 260 -15.34 9.22 -24.38
N THR A 261 -15.40 10.07 -23.36
CA THR A 261 -15.72 11.50 -23.51
C THR A 261 -14.55 12.28 -24.11
N GLY A 262 -13.33 11.73 -23.99
CA GLY A 262 -12.09 12.39 -24.36
C GLY A 262 -11.45 13.19 -23.22
N GLU A 263 -12.08 13.26 -22.05
CA GLU A 263 -11.57 13.96 -20.88
C GLU A 263 -10.94 13.00 -19.87
N PHE A 264 -9.99 13.52 -19.10
CA PHE A 264 -9.35 12.81 -18.00
C PHE A 264 -9.85 13.32 -16.64
N GLY A 265 -10.00 14.60 -16.38
CA GLY A 265 -10.23 15.12 -15.02
C GLY A 265 -8.98 14.97 -14.14
N PRO A 266 -7.87 15.66 -14.46
CA PRO A 266 -6.61 15.53 -13.71
C PRO A 266 -6.72 15.99 -12.25
N GLU A 267 -7.59 16.96 -11.96
CA GLU A 267 -7.76 17.55 -10.63
C GLU A 267 -8.81 16.83 -9.78
N ASP A 268 -9.56 15.89 -10.36
CA ASP A 268 -10.63 15.19 -9.65
C ASP A 268 -10.05 14.22 -8.62
N ALA A 269 -10.77 14.01 -7.51
CA ALA A 269 -10.37 13.04 -6.52
C ALA A 269 -10.55 11.60 -7.06
N VAL A 270 -9.70 10.69 -6.59
CA VAL A 270 -9.76 9.27 -6.95
C VAL A 270 -10.18 8.46 -5.76
N ASN A 271 -11.15 7.58 -5.95
CA ASN A 271 -11.57 6.68 -4.90
C ASN A 271 -10.62 5.48 -4.73
N ARG A 272 -10.79 4.76 -3.62
CA ARG A 272 -9.95 3.62 -3.26
C ARG A 272 -10.05 2.47 -4.25
N ALA A 273 -11.23 2.21 -4.80
CA ALA A 273 -11.42 1.16 -5.82
C ALA A 273 -10.66 1.46 -7.12
N GLN A 274 -10.74 2.70 -7.60
CA GLN A 274 -10.02 3.17 -8.78
C GLN A 274 -8.51 3.13 -8.56
N THR A 275 -8.03 3.56 -7.40
CA THR A 275 -6.60 3.53 -7.04
C THR A 275 -6.08 2.09 -6.97
N ALA A 276 -6.86 1.17 -6.36
CA ALA A 276 -6.52 -0.26 -6.33
C ALA A 276 -6.36 -0.84 -7.74
N LYS A 277 -7.24 -0.44 -8.68
CA LYS A 277 -7.13 -0.85 -10.07
C LYS A 277 -5.90 -0.29 -10.77
N ILE A 278 -5.60 1.01 -10.61
CA ILE A 278 -4.40 1.62 -11.19
C ILE A 278 -3.14 0.89 -10.73
N ILE A 279 -3.04 0.56 -9.43
CA ILE A 279 -1.91 -0.18 -8.88
C ILE A 279 -1.86 -1.62 -9.41
N SER A 280 -3.00 -2.33 -9.40
CA SER A 280 -3.07 -3.71 -9.92
C SER A 280 -2.64 -3.80 -11.39
N LEU A 281 -3.13 -2.91 -12.24
CA LEU A 281 -2.72 -2.84 -13.64
C LEU A 281 -1.25 -2.45 -13.78
N SER A 282 -0.74 -1.57 -12.92
CA SER A 282 0.69 -1.22 -12.91
C SER A 282 1.58 -2.41 -12.54
N PHE A 283 1.14 -3.29 -11.62
CA PHE A 283 1.82 -4.57 -11.39
C PHE A 283 1.81 -5.45 -12.64
N GLN A 284 0.68 -5.53 -13.36
CA GLN A 284 0.60 -6.36 -14.57
C GLN A 284 1.51 -5.86 -15.70
N VAL A 285 1.74 -4.54 -15.78
CA VAL A 285 2.53 -3.92 -16.84
C VAL A 285 4.03 -3.85 -16.47
N TYR A 286 4.35 -3.49 -15.24
CA TYR A 286 5.73 -3.14 -14.84
C TYR A 286 6.38 -4.11 -13.86
N ALA A 287 5.65 -5.03 -13.25
CA ALA A 287 6.29 -6.00 -12.37
C ALA A 287 7.18 -6.95 -13.19
N PRO A 288 8.40 -7.27 -12.69
CA PRO A 288 9.32 -8.18 -13.33
C PRO A 288 8.88 -9.65 -13.28
#